data_AF-A0A8B3NGL2-F1
#
_entry.id   AF-A0A8B3NGL2-F1
#
_cell.length_a   1.000
_cell.length_b   1.000
_cell.length_c   1.000
_cell.angle_alpha   90.00
_cell.angle_beta   90.00
_cell.angle_gamma   90.00
#
_symmetry.space_group_name_H-M   'P 1'
#
loop_
_entity.id
_entity.type
_entity.pdbx_description
1 polymer ?
#
loop_
_entity_poly.entity_id
_entity_poly.type
_entity_poly.pdbx_seq_one_letter_code
_entity_poly.pdbx_strand_id
1 'polypeptide(L)'
;MSRSIGLAHIIRHDDGTSSGVWGIYTLQSAFQPIFAFDGGKLSLVAFEGLIRPFRDGEPQSPMSFFGTCPAGDRLHIEALTRTLHLLNAGGCLPQEAS
;
A
#
# COMPACT_ATOMS: atom_id res chain seq x y z
N MET A 1 1.01 -12.03 25.00
CA MET A 1 1.35 -12.66 23.71
C MET A 1 1.22 -11.59 22.63
N SER A 2 2.32 -10.94 22.27
CA SER A 2 2.35 -9.89 21.25
C SER A 2 2.16 -10.55 19.88
N ARG A 3 0.92 -10.56 19.36
CA ARG A 3 0.68 -11.00 17.97
C ARG A 3 1.30 -9.94 17.07
N SER A 4 2.10 -10.35 16.09
CA SER A 4 2.53 -9.48 14.99
C SER A 4 1.27 -8.92 14.31
N ILE A 5 0.96 -7.65 14.58
CA ILE A 5 -0.31 -7.00 14.19
C ILE A 5 -0.28 -6.61 12.70
N GLY A 6 0.89 -6.53 12.07
CA GLY A 6 1.01 -6.18 10.64
C GLY A 6 0.68 -7.34 9.69
N LEU A 7 1.35 -8.49 9.84
CA LEU A 7 1.24 -9.60 8.88
C LEU A 7 -0.08 -10.38 8.98
N ALA A 8 -0.74 -10.38 10.14
CA ALA A 8 -2.00 -11.12 10.33
C ALA A 8 -3.13 -10.63 9.42
N HIS A 9 -2.99 -9.41 8.88
CA HIS A 9 -3.96 -8.76 8.01
C HIS A 9 -3.56 -8.79 6.53
N ILE A 10 -2.50 -9.51 6.16
CA ILE A 10 -2.00 -9.55 4.79
C ILE A 10 -2.40 -10.86 4.11
N ILE A 11 -2.97 -10.75 2.92
CA ILE A 11 -3.29 -11.85 2.02
C ILE A 11 -2.33 -11.77 0.84
N ARG A 12 -1.63 -12.88 0.55
CA ARG A 12 -0.79 -13.01 -0.67
C ARG A 12 -1.62 -13.65 -1.78
N HIS A 13 -1.44 -13.15 -2.98
CA HIS A 13 -2.12 -13.63 -4.18
C HIS A 13 -1.14 -14.38 -5.08
N ASP A 14 -1.68 -15.25 -5.93
CA ASP A 14 -0.87 -16.07 -6.85
C ASP A 14 -0.17 -15.23 -7.94
N ASP A 15 -0.64 -14.00 -8.16
CA ASP A 15 -0.01 -13.02 -9.07
C ASP A 15 1.22 -12.31 -8.45
N GLY A 16 1.60 -12.68 -7.23
CA GLY A 16 2.73 -12.12 -6.50
C GLY A 16 2.40 -10.83 -5.74
N THR A 17 1.20 -10.29 -5.89
CA THR A 17 0.75 -9.14 -5.10
C THR A 17 0.27 -9.56 -3.71
N SER A 18 0.13 -8.58 -2.84
CA SER A 18 -0.45 -8.70 -1.51
C SER A 18 -1.57 -7.66 -1.36
N SER A 19 -2.62 -8.02 -0.62
CA SER A 19 -3.65 -7.10 -0.12
C SER A 19 -3.66 -7.09 1.41
N GLY A 20 -4.13 -6.00 2.00
CA GLY A 20 -4.41 -5.86 3.42
C GLY A 20 -5.91 -5.98 3.72
N VAL A 21 -6.28 -6.41 4.93
CA VAL A 21 -7.66 -6.40 5.42
C VAL A 21 -7.76 -5.60 6.70
N TRP A 22 -8.61 -4.57 6.70
CA TRP A 22 -8.89 -3.76 7.89
C TRP A 22 -10.39 -3.60 8.10
N GLY A 23 -10.94 -4.33 9.07
CA GLY A 23 -12.39 -4.39 9.27
C GLY A 23 -13.10 -4.89 8.00
N ILE A 24 -13.95 -4.03 7.43
CA ILE A 24 -14.70 -4.30 6.19
C ILE A 24 -13.96 -3.89 4.92
N TYR A 25 -12.75 -3.33 5.04
CA TYR A 25 -11.98 -2.82 3.91
C TYR A 25 -10.95 -3.84 3.44
N THR A 26 -10.91 -4.05 2.12
CA THR A 26 -9.75 -4.61 1.44
C THR A 26 -8.86 -3.47 0.99
N LEU A 27 -7.56 -3.56 1.26
CA LEU A 27 -6.57 -2.55 0.96
C LEU A 27 -5.60 -3.08 -0.10
N GLN A 28 -5.37 -2.32 -1.15
CA GLN A 28 -4.40 -2.63 -2.22
C GLN A 28 -3.40 -1.48 -2.38
N SER A 29 -2.28 -1.73 -3.07
CA SER A 29 -1.30 -0.70 -3.41
C SER A 29 -1.45 -0.24 -4.86
N ALA A 30 -1.27 1.06 -5.09
CA ALA A 30 -0.90 1.60 -6.38
C ALA A 30 0.42 2.35 -6.23
N PHE A 31 1.23 2.40 -7.29
CA PHE A 31 2.51 3.10 -7.28
C PHE A 31 2.51 4.17 -8.35
N GLN A 32 2.56 5.44 -7.93
CA GLN A 32 2.64 6.57 -8.84
C GLN A 32 4.12 6.86 -9.16
N PRO A 33 4.54 6.76 -10.42
CA PRO A 33 5.93 7.04 -10.79
C PRO A 33 6.28 8.51 -10.56
N ILE A 34 7.47 8.75 -10.03
CA ILE A 34 8.07 10.07 -9.84
C ILE A 34 9.22 10.20 -10.84
N PHE A 35 9.20 11.29 -11.61
CA PHE A 35 10.20 11.58 -12.62
C PHE A 35 11.06 12.79 -12.22
N ALA A 36 12.32 12.75 -12.59
CA ALA A 36 13.24 13.90 -12.53
C ALA A 36 13.89 14.11 -13.90
N PHE A 37 14.37 15.33 -14.15
CA PHE A 37 15.17 15.60 -15.34
C PHE A 37 16.63 15.19 -15.11
N ASP A 38 17.17 14.38 -16.03
CA ASP A 38 18.58 14.03 -16.12
C ASP A 38 19.03 14.21 -17.57
N GLY A 39 20.07 15.01 -17.79
CA GLY A 39 20.58 15.32 -19.13
C GLY A 39 19.51 15.88 -20.11
N GLY A 40 18.49 16.58 -19.60
CA GLY A 40 17.39 17.11 -20.42
C GLY A 40 16.31 16.09 -20.80
N LYS A 41 16.34 14.87 -20.23
CA LYS A 41 15.30 13.85 -20.41
C LYS A 41 14.62 13.54 -19.08
N LEU A 42 13.37 13.09 -19.14
CA LEU A 42 12.68 12.57 -17.95
C LEU A 42 13.17 11.15 -17.65
N SER A 43 13.68 10.96 -16.44
CA SER A 43 14.07 9.67 -15.89
C SER A 43 13.14 9.32 -14.74
N LEU A 44 12.68 8.07 -14.70
CA LEU A 44 11.96 7.52 -13.55
C LEU A 44 12.95 7.37 -12.40
N VAL A 45 12.68 8.02 -11.26
CA VAL A 45 13.62 8.05 -10.13
C VAL A 45 13.05 7.48 -8.84
N ALA A 46 11.73 7.35 -8.73
CA ALA A 46 11.07 6.78 -7.56
C ALA A 46 9.61 6.42 -7.87
N PHE A 47 8.95 5.84 -6.87
CA PHE A 47 7.50 5.66 -6.85
C PHE A 47 6.92 6.14 -5.52
N GLU A 48 5.76 6.79 -5.57
CA GLU A 48 4.91 7.05 -4.40
C GLU A 48 3.91 5.90 -4.21
N GLY A 49 3.94 5.28 -3.03
CA GLY A 49 2.96 4.27 -2.64
C GLY A 49 1.64 4.90 -2.21
N LEU A 50 0.55 4.52 -2.88
CA LEU A 50 -0.79 5.01 -2.63
C LEU A 50 -1.70 3.85 -2.22
N ILE A 51 -2.39 3.99 -1.09
CA ILE A 51 -3.36 2.99 -0.64
C ILE A 51 -4.64 3.09 -1.49
N ARG A 52 -5.18 1.94 -1.88
CA ARG A 52 -6.45 1.79 -2.61
C ARG A 52 -7.41 0.95 -1.77
N PRO A 53 -8.29 1.59 -0.99
CA PRO A 53 -9.28 0.89 -0.20
C PRO A 53 -10.49 0.49 -1.06
N PHE A 54 -11.05 -0.68 -0.79
CA PHE A 54 -12.26 -1.22 -1.38
C PHE A 54 -13.19 -1.70 -0.27
N ARG A 55 -14.49 -1.55 -0.47
CA ARG A 55 -15.54 -2.07 0.41
C ARG A 55 -16.58 -2.76 -0.45
N ASP A 56 -16.89 -4.02 -0.15
CA ASP A 56 -17.85 -4.83 -0.91
C ASP A 56 -17.55 -4.85 -2.42
N GLY A 57 -16.26 -4.84 -2.78
CA GLY A 57 -15.79 -4.78 -4.17
C GLY A 57 -15.70 -3.36 -4.78
N GLU A 58 -16.29 -2.36 -4.13
CA GLU A 58 -16.35 -1.00 -4.66
C GLU A 58 -15.18 -0.12 -4.16
N PRO A 59 -14.51 0.62 -5.05
CA PRO A 59 -13.39 1.48 -4.68
C PRO A 59 -13.84 2.62 -3.78
N GLN A 60 -13.03 2.90 -2.76
CA GLN A 60 -13.26 3.96 -1.78
C GLN A 60 -12.14 5.00 -1.87
N SER A 61 -12.44 6.24 -1.48
CA SER A 61 -11.39 7.25 -1.37
C SER A 61 -10.50 6.96 -0.14
N PRO A 62 -9.17 7.21 -0.21
CA PRO A 62 -8.30 7.12 0.95
C PRO A 62 -8.78 8.01 2.10
N MET A 63 -9.28 9.21 1.79
CA MET A 63 -9.80 10.14 2.78
C MET A 63 -11.01 9.57 3.54
N SER A 64 -11.94 8.93 2.83
CA SER A 64 -13.09 8.26 3.43
C SER A 64 -12.64 7.13 4.36
N PHE A 65 -11.72 6.27 3.90
CA PHE A 65 -11.17 5.18 4.70
C PHE A 65 -10.46 5.70 5.97
N PHE A 66 -9.51 6.62 5.84
CA PHE A 66 -8.76 7.15 6.97
C PHE A 66 -9.67 7.93 7.94
N GLY A 67 -10.74 8.56 7.45
CA GLY A 67 -11.76 9.18 8.29
C GLY A 67 -12.50 8.21 9.22
N THR A 68 -12.53 6.91 8.89
CA THR A 68 -13.13 5.87 9.75
C THR A 68 -12.19 5.33 10.82
N CYS A 69 -10.91 5.70 10.79
CA CYS A 69 -9.88 5.09 11.61
C CYS A 69 -9.85 5.70 13.03
N PRO A 70 -10.13 4.90 14.09
CA PRO A 70 -10.00 5.37 15.46
C PRO A 70 -8.57 5.81 15.77
N ALA A 71 -8.43 6.81 16.66
CA ALA A 71 -7.11 7.34 17.01
C ALA A 71 -6.16 6.27 17.58
N GLY A 72 -6.69 5.31 18.35
CA GLY A 72 -5.91 4.20 18.94
C GLY A 72 -5.36 3.21 17.91
N ASP A 73 -5.92 3.18 16.70
CA ASP A 73 -5.55 2.22 15.67
C ASP A 73 -4.61 2.80 14.60
N ARG A 74 -4.38 4.12 14.60
CA ARG A 74 -3.63 4.80 13.54
C ARG A 74 -2.25 4.19 13.28
N LEU A 75 -1.52 3.85 14.34
CA LEU A 75 -0.20 3.22 14.22
C LEU A 75 -0.29 1.83 13.57
N HIS A 76 -1.33 1.05 13.88
CA HIS A 76 -1.51 -0.27 13.28
C HIS A 76 -1.86 -0.16 11.80
N ILE A 77 -2.70 0.81 11.45
CA ILE A 77 -3.10 1.06 10.06
C ILE A 77 -1.92 1.56 9.25
N GLU A 78 -1.13 2.50 9.79
CA GLU A 78 0.11 2.97 9.16
C GLU A 78 1.10 1.82 8.95
N ALA A 79 1.30 0.97 9.96
CA ALA A 79 2.18 -0.18 9.84
C ALA A 79 1.68 -1.16 8.75
N LEU A 80 0.37 -1.45 8.73
CA LEU A 80 -0.25 -2.31 7.72
C LEU A 80 -0.06 -1.75 6.30
N THR A 81 -0.42 -0.49 6.07
CA THR A 81 -0.31 0.13 4.73
C THR A 81 1.15 0.22 4.28
N ARG A 82 2.07 0.57 5.18
CA ARG A 82 3.51 0.60 4.87
C ARG A 82 4.05 -0.79 4.53
N THR A 83 3.73 -1.82 5.33
CA THR A 83 4.16 -3.19 5.04
C THR A 83 3.59 -3.68 3.71
N LEU A 84 2.32 -3.38 3.43
CA LEU A 84 1.68 -3.71 2.17
C LEU A 84 2.40 -3.08 0.98
N HIS A 85 2.75 -1.79 1.07
CA HIS A 85 3.52 -1.10 0.04
C HIS A 85 4.89 -1.72 -0.16
N LEU A 86 5.62 -2.05 0.91
CA LEU A 86 6.94 -2.67 0.79
C LEU A 86 6.89 -4.06 0.15
N LEU A 87 5.90 -4.89 0.50
CA LEU A 87 5.74 -6.20 -0.10
C LEU A 87 5.44 -6.10 -1.59
N ASN A 88 4.49 -5.23 -1.97
CA ASN A 88 4.13 -5.04 -3.37
C ASN A 88 5.23 -4.34 -4.17
N ALA A 89 5.97 -3.41 -3.56
CA ALA A 89 7.11 -2.76 -4.21
C ALA A 89 8.20 -3.78 -4.53
N GLY A 90 8.58 -4.61 -3.55
CA GLY A 90 9.62 -5.63 -3.72
C GLY A 90 9.25 -6.74 -4.70
N GLY A 91 7.96 -7.01 -4.90
CA GLY A 91 7.49 -8.04 -5.84
C GLY A 91 7.17 -7.52 -7.25
N CYS A 92 6.80 -6.24 -7.40
CA CYS A 92 6.17 -5.75 -8.62
C CYS A 92 6.86 -4.55 -9.29
N LEU A 93 7.73 -3.81 -8.59
CA LEU A 93 8.40 -2.65 -9.18
C LEU A 93 9.71 -3.03 -9.88
N PRO A 94 10.11 -2.28 -10.93
CA PRO A 94 11.40 -2.49 -11.58
C PRO A 94 12.56 -2.28 -10.60
N GLN A 95 13.54 -3.17 -10.63
CA GLN A 95 14.70 -3.14 -9.73
C GLN A 95 15.58 -1.90 -9.92
N GLU A 96 15.54 -1.30 -11.10
CA GLU A 96 16.26 -0.07 -11.45
C GLU A 96 15.70 1.18 -10.75
N ALA A 97 14.49 1.08 -10.17
CA ALA A 97 13.77 2.15 -9.51
C ALA A 97 13.41 1.82 -8.04
N SER A 98 13.95 0.73 -7.48
CA SER A 98 13.71 0.25 -6.10
C SER A 98 14.88 0.50 -5.17
#